data_AF-A0A2A6MJV7-F1
#
_entry.id   AF-A0A2A6MJV7-F1
#
_cell.length_a   1.000
_cell.length_b   1.000
_cell.length_c   1.000
_cell.angle_alpha   90.00
_cell.angle_beta   90.00
_cell.angle_gamma   90.00
#
_symmetry.space_group_name_H-M   'P 1'
#
loop_
_entity.id
_entity.type
_entity.pdbx_description
1 polymer ?
#
loop_
_entity_poly.entity_id
_entity_poly.type
_entity_poly.pdbx_seq_one_letter_code
_entity_poly.pdbx_strand_id
1 'polypeptide(L)'
;MTADTHESPALAMIHTVPGIIPAFNELVGLHLPGWRPFNMLDESLLGNTIREGTLSLQTMRRLATHIWSAVDAGASAVLVTCSSLGPAVDAAVPLCPVPLFRIDDGMAIEAIQRGNRIGVLATLATTMIPTTQLIERHAHRMDRNVSVTSRLCEGAFDKLRSGDRAAHDAMIREGLGSLVGSVDVVVLAQASMANALTEMSETSVPVLTSPELGVLHMSSALNARSRVQESAQS
;
A
#
# COMPACT_ATOMS: atom_id res chain seq x y z
N MET A 1 -31.25 28.26 14.04
CA MET A 1 -30.81 27.83 12.69
C MET A 1 -29.32 27.59 12.75
N THR A 2 -28.90 26.42 13.23
CA THR A 2 -27.51 25.97 13.11
C THR A 2 -27.37 25.44 11.70
N ALA A 3 -26.60 26.14 10.86
CA ALA A 3 -26.14 25.55 9.62
C ALA A 3 -25.24 24.37 10.01
N ASP A 4 -25.68 23.14 9.75
CA ASP A 4 -24.81 21.97 9.74
C ASP A 4 -23.78 22.19 8.64
N THR A 5 -22.69 22.86 8.97
CA THR A 5 -21.47 22.78 8.17
C THR A 5 -20.93 21.38 8.40
N HIS A 6 -21.33 20.42 7.56
CA HIS A 6 -20.67 19.12 7.50
C HIS A 6 -19.19 19.37 7.20
N GLU A 7 -18.35 19.33 8.24
CA GLU A 7 -16.91 19.43 8.07
C GLU A 7 -16.44 18.24 7.24
N SER A 8 -15.64 18.49 6.21
CA SER A 8 -15.09 17.45 5.35
C SER A 8 -14.42 16.36 6.18
N PRO A 9 -14.74 15.08 5.96
CA PRO A 9 -14.16 13.98 6.73
C PRO A 9 -12.64 13.95 6.56
N ALA A 10 -11.93 13.73 7.66
CA ALA A 10 -10.47 13.74 7.66
C ALA A 10 -9.92 12.34 7.33
N LEU A 11 -8.93 12.27 6.45
CA LEU A 11 -8.17 11.05 6.16
C LEU A 11 -6.77 11.18 6.77
N ALA A 12 -6.43 10.30 7.71
CA ALA A 12 -5.06 10.18 8.18
C ALA A 12 -4.27 9.24 7.28
N MET A 13 -3.09 9.69 6.82
CA MET A 13 -2.14 8.85 6.11
C MET A 13 -0.89 8.66 6.96
N ILE A 14 -0.59 7.41 7.32
CA ILE A 14 0.57 7.03 8.13
C ILE A 14 1.66 6.53 7.21
N HIS A 15 2.78 7.24 7.20
CA HIS A 15 3.94 7.00 6.37
C HIS A 15 5.15 6.58 7.18
N THR A 16 6.08 5.89 6.51
CA THR A 16 7.40 5.56 7.05
C THR A 16 8.53 6.12 6.19
N VAL A 17 8.19 6.85 5.12
CA VAL A 17 9.14 7.45 4.18
C VAL A 17 8.62 8.84 3.82
N PRO A 18 9.39 9.93 4.00
CA PRO A 18 8.90 11.28 3.73
C PRO A 18 8.66 11.54 2.23
N GLY A 19 9.50 10.97 1.36
CA GLY A 19 9.49 11.28 -0.08
C GLY A 19 8.22 10.85 -0.84
N ILE A 20 7.37 10.02 -0.26
CA ILE A 20 6.11 9.58 -0.90
C ILE A 20 4.92 10.50 -0.58
N ILE A 21 5.03 11.35 0.44
CA ILE A 21 3.92 12.17 0.94
C ILE A 21 3.28 13.05 -0.16
N PRO A 22 4.04 13.79 -0.99
CA PRO A 22 3.44 14.63 -2.05
C PRO A 22 2.59 13.83 -3.04
N ALA A 23 3.08 12.66 -3.49
CA ALA A 23 2.38 11.81 -4.43
C ALA A 23 1.08 11.24 -3.83
N PHE A 24 1.09 10.88 -2.54
CA PHE A 24 -0.12 10.42 -1.85
C PHE A 24 -1.16 11.54 -1.68
N ASN A 25 -0.73 12.75 -1.36
CA ASN A 25 -1.64 13.90 -1.29
C ASN A 25 -2.30 14.18 -2.65
N GLU A 26 -1.55 14.08 -3.75
CA GLU A 26 -2.08 14.24 -5.11
C GLU A 26 -3.10 13.15 -5.46
N LEU A 27 -2.77 11.88 -5.22
CA LEU A 27 -3.67 10.75 -5.48
C LEU A 27 -4.96 10.86 -4.66
N VAL A 28 -4.87 11.23 -3.39
CA VAL A 28 -6.07 11.45 -2.54
C VAL A 28 -6.89 12.62 -3.06
N GLY A 29 -6.25 13.73 -3.45
CA GLY A 29 -6.95 14.88 -4.04
C GLY A 29 -7.71 14.51 -5.32
N LEU A 30 -7.15 13.61 -6.13
CA LEU A 30 -7.77 13.15 -7.37
C LEU A 30 -8.92 12.15 -7.13
N HIS A 31 -8.74 11.19 -6.22
CA HIS A 31 -9.65 10.04 -6.09
C HIS A 31 -10.58 10.09 -4.88
N LEU A 32 -10.34 10.97 -3.91
CA LEU A 32 -11.22 11.22 -2.77
C LEU A 32 -11.53 12.72 -2.63
N PRO A 33 -12.19 13.33 -3.63
CA PRO A 33 -12.61 14.73 -3.52
C PRO A 33 -13.55 14.89 -2.32
N GLY A 34 -13.35 15.97 -1.56
CA GLY A 34 -14.15 16.27 -0.36
C GLY A 34 -13.62 15.69 0.96
N TRP A 35 -12.57 14.88 0.91
CA TRP A 35 -11.83 14.46 2.11
C TRP A 35 -10.68 15.43 2.41
N ARG A 36 -10.41 15.68 3.70
CA ARG A 36 -9.26 16.48 4.15
C ARG A 36 -8.11 15.55 4.56
N PRO A 37 -7.06 15.36 3.74
CA PRO A 37 -5.92 14.56 4.14
C PRO A 37 -5.07 15.25 5.20
N PHE A 38 -4.51 14.47 6.12
CA PHE A 38 -3.35 14.86 6.92
C PHE A 38 -2.37 13.71 7.04
N ASN A 39 -1.10 14.05 7.23
CA ASN A 39 0.01 13.11 7.16
C ASN A 39 0.65 12.92 8.54
N MET A 40 0.92 11.67 8.90
CA MET A 40 1.75 11.28 10.04
C MET A 40 2.95 10.51 9.51
N LEU A 41 4.15 10.80 10.03
CA LEU A 41 5.39 10.17 9.57
C LEU A 41 6.16 9.59 10.76
N ASP A 42 6.51 8.31 10.67
CA ASP A 42 7.43 7.66 11.60
C ASP A 42 8.37 6.71 10.84
N GLU A 43 9.54 7.21 10.46
CA GLU A 43 10.57 6.47 9.74
C GLU A 43 11.10 5.27 10.53
N SER A 44 11.04 5.34 11.86
CA SER A 44 11.58 4.29 12.71
C SER A 44 10.76 3.00 12.68
N LEU A 45 9.48 3.02 12.24
CA LEU A 45 8.70 1.79 12.08
C LEU A 45 9.30 0.89 10.98
N LEU A 46 9.58 1.47 9.82
CA LEU A 46 10.25 0.76 8.73
C LEU A 46 11.72 0.47 9.10
N GLY A 47 12.42 1.45 9.68
CA GLY A 47 13.82 1.27 10.10
C GLY A 47 14.00 0.11 11.08
N ASN A 48 13.12 -0.02 12.07
CA ASN A 48 13.14 -1.15 13.01
C ASN A 48 12.83 -2.47 12.31
N THR A 49 11.80 -2.50 11.44
CA THR A 49 11.41 -3.70 10.68
C THR A 49 12.56 -4.20 9.80
N ILE A 50 13.27 -3.30 9.12
CA ILE A 50 14.45 -3.64 8.31
C ILE A 50 15.58 -4.17 9.20
N ARG A 51 15.91 -3.47 10.30
CA ARG A 51 16.99 -3.86 11.22
C ARG A 51 16.76 -5.24 11.83
N GLU A 52 15.51 -5.54 12.18
CA GLU A 52 15.11 -6.80 12.82
C GLU A 52 14.84 -7.91 11.79
N GLY A 53 14.81 -7.57 10.50
CA GLY A 53 14.49 -8.51 9.40
C GLY A 53 13.04 -9.00 9.41
N THR A 54 12.22 -8.55 10.35
CA THR A 54 10.83 -8.96 10.55
C THR A 54 10.04 -7.86 11.25
N LEU A 55 8.71 -7.93 11.13
CA LEU A 55 7.80 -7.04 11.84
C LEU A 55 7.63 -7.50 13.30
N SER A 56 8.30 -6.84 14.23
CA SER A 56 8.23 -7.18 15.66
C SER A 56 6.96 -6.69 16.34
N LEU A 57 6.56 -7.37 17.42
CA LEU A 57 5.44 -6.96 18.28
C LEU A 57 5.59 -5.52 18.80
N GLN A 58 6.82 -5.07 19.06
CA GLN A 58 7.08 -3.69 19.46
C GLN A 58 6.71 -2.71 18.35
N THR A 59 7.10 -3.00 17.10
CA THR A 59 6.77 -2.17 15.94
C THR A 59 5.27 -2.22 15.64
N MET A 60 4.63 -3.38 15.76
CA MET A 60 3.17 -3.53 15.65
C MET A 60 2.43 -2.66 16.67
N ARG A 61 2.84 -2.72 17.95
CA ARG A 61 2.26 -1.89 19.03
C ARG A 61 2.40 -0.40 18.72
N ARG A 62 3.56 0.03 18.23
CA ARG A 62 3.79 1.43 17.87
C ARG A 62 2.92 1.90 16.72
N LEU A 63 2.75 1.07 15.68
CA LEU A 63 1.81 1.38 14.60
C LEU A 63 0.38 1.51 15.14
N ALA A 64 -0.05 0.60 16.03
CA ALA A 64 -1.37 0.69 16.66
C ALA A 64 -1.53 2.01 17.42
N THR A 65 -0.50 2.47 18.15
CA THR A 65 -0.52 3.80 18.79
C THR A 65 -0.68 4.94 17.78
N HIS A 66 -0.02 4.88 16.62
CA HIS A 66 -0.22 5.88 15.56
C HIS A 66 -1.63 5.85 14.97
N ILE A 67 -2.22 4.67 14.78
CA ILE A 67 -3.60 4.52 14.32
C ILE A 67 -4.56 5.16 15.33
N TRP A 68 -4.40 4.90 16.63
CA TRP A 68 -5.22 5.54 17.67
C TRP A 68 -4.98 7.05 17.75
N SER A 69 -3.73 7.50 17.64
CA SER A 69 -3.43 8.93 17.60
C SER A 69 -4.06 9.63 16.39
N ALA A 70 -4.18 8.96 15.26
CA ALA A 70 -4.90 9.48 14.09
C ALA A 70 -6.40 9.60 14.36
N VAL A 71 -7.00 8.59 14.98
CA VAL A 71 -8.41 8.60 15.41
C VAL A 71 -8.67 9.74 16.39
N ASP A 72 -7.83 9.88 17.42
CA ASP A 72 -7.94 10.94 18.43
C ASP A 72 -7.76 12.34 17.82
N ALA A 73 -7.01 12.45 16.72
CA ALA A 73 -6.88 13.67 15.92
C ALA A 73 -8.08 13.97 15.00
N GLY A 74 -9.13 13.14 15.04
CA GLY A 74 -10.37 13.33 14.29
C GLY A 74 -10.42 12.63 12.93
N ALA A 75 -9.54 11.66 12.66
CA ALA A 75 -9.59 10.90 11.42
C ALA A 75 -10.89 10.11 11.29
N SER A 76 -11.59 10.30 10.17
CA SER A 76 -12.77 9.51 9.78
C SER A 76 -12.39 8.24 9.01
N ALA A 77 -11.13 8.13 8.56
CA ALA A 77 -10.51 6.94 8.01
C ALA A 77 -8.97 7.02 8.17
N VAL A 78 -8.30 5.88 8.18
CA VAL A 78 -6.84 5.79 8.29
C VAL A 78 -6.28 4.92 7.16
N LEU A 79 -5.24 5.40 6.48
CA LEU A 79 -4.48 4.68 5.46
C LEU A 79 -3.04 4.52 5.91
N VAL A 80 -2.55 3.28 5.98
CA VAL A 80 -1.14 2.97 6.21
C VAL A 80 -0.46 2.68 4.89
N THR A 81 0.54 3.49 4.53
CA THR A 81 1.15 3.43 3.19
C THR A 81 2.37 2.51 3.07
N CYS A 82 2.73 1.80 4.15
CA CYS A 82 3.91 0.93 4.18
C CYS A 82 3.50 -0.55 4.18
N SER A 83 3.69 -1.23 3.05
CA SER A 83 3.34 -2.65 2.87
C SER A 83 4.06 -3.58 3.85
N SER A 84 5.29 -3.26 4.28
CA SER A 84 6.01 -4.03 5.31
C SER A 84 5.29 -4.03 6.67
N LEU A 85 4.43 -3.04 6.93
CA LEU A 85 3.63 -2.93 8.15
C LEU A 85 2.22 -3.53 7.99
N GLY A 86 1.88 -4.04 6.81
CA GLY A 86 0.56 -4.58 6.48
C GLY A 86 -0.01 -5.58 7.50
N PRO A 87 0.76 -6.56 8.01
CA PRO A 87 0.27 -7.48 9.03
C PRO A 87 -0.13 -6.80 10.36
N ALA A 88 0.51 -5.68 10.72
CA ALA A 88 0.10 -4.88 11.87
C ALA A 88 -1.22 -4.13 11.61
N VAL A 89 -1.44 -3.67 10.38
CA VAL A 89 -2.72 -3.08 9.95
C VAL A 89 -3.83 -4.11 10.09
N ASP A 90 -3.64 -5.31 9.51
CA ASP A 90 -4.62 -6.40 9.55
C ASP A 90 -5.00 -6.77 11.00
N ALA A 91 -4.02 -6.82 11.90
CA ALA A 91 -4.24 -7.11 13.32
C ALA A 91 -5.00 -5.99 14.06
N ALA A 92 -4.88 -4.75 13.61
CA ALA A 92 -5.51 -3.59 14.22
C ALA A 92 -6.95 -3.33 13.70
N VAL A 93 -7.31 -3.81 12.51
CA VAL A 93 -8.64 -3.59 11.88
C VAL A 93 -9.81 -3.89 12.83
N PRO A 94 -9.87 -5.02 13.56
CA PRO A 94 -11.01 -5.33 14.43
C PRO A 94 -11.18 -4.37 15.61
N LEU A 95 -10.14 -3.63 15.97
CA LEU A 95 -10.11 -2.72 17.11
C LEU A 95 -10.23 -1.25 16.69
N CYS A 96 -10.15 -0.96 15.39
CA CYS A 96 -10.17 0.41 14.88
C CYS A 96 -11.63 0.91 14.73
N PRO A 97 -12.01 2.03 15.36
CA PRO A 97 -13.38 2.53 15.33
C PRO A 97 -13.78 3.15 13.97
N VAL A 98 -12.79 3.43 13.12
CA VAL A 98 -12.96 3.99 11.77
C VAL A 98 -12.38 3.03 10.72
N PRO A 99 -12.77 3.15 9.44
CA PRO A 99 -12.15 2.39 8.36
C PRO A 99 -10.62 2.50 8.37
N LEU A 100 -9.94 1.36 8.43
CA LEU A 100 -8.49 1.24 8.42
C LEU A 100 -8.06 0.46 7.19
N PHE A 101 -7.18 1.06 6.39
CA PHE A 101 -6.73 0.52 5.11
C PHE A 101 -5.23 0.32 5.09
N ARG A 102 -4.77 -0.76 4.43
CA ARG A 102 -3.39 -0.91 3.96
C ARG A 102 -3.35 -0.60 2.47
N ILE A 103 -2.29 0.05 2.01
CA ILE A 103 -2.23 0.57 0.65
C ILE A 103 -2.17 -0.51 -0.45
N ASP A 104 -1.66 -1.68 -0.13
CA ASP A 104 -1.39 -2.76 -1.07
C ASP A 104 -2.59 -3.69 -1.31
N ASP A 105 -3.72 -3.51 -0.61
CA ASP A 105 -4.95 -4.30 -0.81
C ASP A 105 -5.48 -4.19 -2.24
N GLY A 106 -5.66 -2.97 -2.75
CA GLY A 106 -6.19 -2.72 -4.09
C GLY A 106 -5.33 -3.35 -5.18
N MET A 107 -4.01 -3.25 -5.02
CA MET A 107 -3.05 -3.85 -5.95
C MET A 107 -3.07 -5.38 -5.91
N ALA A 108 -3.19 -5.99 -4.72
CA ALA A 108 -3.27 -7.45 -4.60
C ALA A 108 -4.55 -8.00 -5.26
N ILE A 109 -5.70 -7.32 -5.05
CA ILE A 109 -6.98 -7.69 -5.67
C ILE A 109 -6.88 -7.55 -7.20
N GLU A 110 -6.34 -6.44 -7.69
CA GLU A 110 -6.16 -6.20 -9.13
C GLU A 110 -5.26 -7.26 -9.77
N ALA A 111 -4.16 -7.64 -9.11
CA ALA A 111 -3.26 -8.69 -9.61
C ALA A 111 -3.99 -10.02 -9.84
N ILE A 112 -4.84 -10.43 -8.90
CA ILE A 112 -5.64 -11.67 -9.00
C ILE A 112 -6.68 -11.58 -10.14
N GLN A 113 -7.23 -10.38 -10.37
CA GLN A 113 -8.16 -10.16 -11.48
C GLN A 113 -7.47 -10.23 -12.84
N ARG A 114 -6.21 -9.82 -12.93
CA ARG A 114 -5.42 -9.81 -14.18
C ARG A 114 -4.89 -11.18 -14.59
N GLY A 115 -4.61 -12.07 -13.65
CA GLY A 115 -4.10 -13.39 -14.00
C GLY A 115 -3.92 -14.34 -12.81
N ASN A 116 -3.54 -15.59 -13.11
CA ASN A 116 -3.34 -16.62 -12.10
C ASN A 116 -1.86 -16.78 -11.75
N ARG A 117 -0.94 -16.43 -12.65
CA ARG A 117 0.51 -16.43 -12.40
C ARG A 117 0.95 -15.01 -12.10
N ILE A 118 1.28 -14.74 -10.84
CA ILE A 118 1.57 -13.38 -10.37
C ILE A 118 3.06 -13.29 -10.01
N GLY A 119 3.78 -12.40 -10.67
CA GLY A 119 5.15 -12.05 -10.29
C GLY A 119 5.14 -10.99 -9.19
N VAL A 120 5.94 -11.15 -8.14
CA VAL A 120 6.11 -10.12 -7.11
C VAL A 120 7.58 -9.70 -7.08
N LEU A 121 7.83 -8.42 -7.35
CA LEU A 121 9.14 -7.82 -7.31
C LEU A 121 9.25 -6.87 -6.11
N ALA A 122 10.33 -7.00 -5.33
CA ALA A 122 10.60 -6.12 -4.20
C ALA A 122 12.11 -5.89 -4.06
N THR A 123 12.50 -4.85 -3.33
CA THR A 123 13.88 -4.54 -2.92
C THR A 123 14.15 -4.82 -1.44
N LEU A 124 13.09 -5.07 -0.66
CA LEU A 124 13.17 -5.42 0.76
C LEU A 124 12.48 -6.78 1.03
N ALA A 125 13.19 -7.70 1.70
CA ALA A 125 12.64 -8.98 2.11
C ALA A 125 11.44 -8.80 3.08
N THR A 126 11.49 -7.78 3.92
CA THR A 126 10.42 -7.38 4.85
C THR A 126 9.16 -6.90 4.15
N THR A 127 9.21 -6.64 2.85
CA THR A 127 8.05 -6.31 2.01
C THR A 127 7.61 -7.50 1.16
N MET A 128 8.56 -8.30 0.68
CA MET A 128 8.30 -9.45 -0.18
C MET A 128 7.31 -10.43 0.45
N ILE A 129 7.62 -10.93 1.65
CA ILE A 129 6.82 -11.97 2.31
C ILE A 129 5.39 -11.47 2.61
N PRO A 130 5.18 -10.29 3.24
CA PRO A 130 3.83 -9.80 3.49
C PRO A 130 3.00 -9.55 2.22
N THR A 131 3.64 -9.15 1.11
CA THR A 131 2.94 -8.89 -0.15
C THR A 131 2.49 -10.19 -0.81
N THR A 132 3.36 -11.20 -0.86
CA THR A 132 2.99 -12.54 -1.37
C THR A 132 1.85 -13.16 -0.55
N GLN A 133 1.96 -13.12 0.78
CA GLN A 133 0.91 -13.63 1.67
C GLN A 133 -0.41 -12.86 1.52
N LEU A 134 -0.35 -11.54 1.27
CA LEU A 134 -1.53 -10.73 1.01
C LEU A 134 -2.27 -11.20 -0.25
N ILE A 135 -1.54 -11.42 -1.34
CA ILE A 135 -2.09 -11.90 -2.62
C ILE A 135 -2.72 -13.28 -2.43
N GLU A 136 -2.01 -14.22 -1.80
CA GLU A 136 -2.53 -15.57 -1.53
C GLU A 136 -3.81 -15.54 -0.69
N ARG A 137 -3.84 -14.69 0.35
CA ARG A 137 -5.01 -14.53 1.21
C ARG A 137 -6.22 -13.98 0.47
N HIS A 138 -6.03 -12.97 -0.38
CA HIS A 138 -7.11 -12.41 -1.19
C HIS A 138 -7.57 -13.42 -2.25
N ALA A 139 -6.65 -14.15 -2.87
CA ALA A 139 -6.99 -15.20 -3.83
C ALA A 139 -7.85 -16.29 -3.20
N HIS A 140 -7.51 -16.72 -1.99
CA HIS A 140 -8.31 -17.67 -1.22
C HIS A 140 -9.72 -17.11 -0.92
N ARG A 141 -9.84 -15.85 -0.50
CA ARG A 141 -11.15 -15.19 -0.26
C ARG A 141 -11.99 -15.04 -1.54
N MET A 142 -11.34 -14.94 -2.69
CA MET A 142 -11.98 -14.80 -4.00
C MET A 142 -12.25 -16.15 -4.68
N ASP A 143 -11.94 -17.28 -4.02
CA ASP A 143 -12.00 -18.63 -4.59
C ASP A 143 -11.21 -18.76 -5.91
N ARG A 144 -10.01 -18.16 -5.93
CA ARG A 144 -9.09 -18.16 -7.07
C ARG A 144 -7.84 -18.95 -6.73
N ASN A 145 -7.45 -19.84 -7.64
CA ASN A 145 -6.17 -20.53 -7.57
C ASN A 145 -5.10 -19.70 -8.29
N VAL A 146 -4.13 -19.18 -7.52
CA VAL A 146 -3.02 -18.36 -8.04
C VAL A 146 -1.68 -18.98 -7.65
N SER A 147 -0.67 -18.79 -8.49
CA SER A 147 0.73 -19.11 -8.20
C SER A 147 1.55 -17.82 -8.15
N VAL A 148 2.27 -17.58 -7.06
CA VAL A 148 3.10 -16.39 -6.88
C VAL A 148 4.58 -16.72 -7.08
N THR A 149 5.25 -15.98 -7.96
CA THR A 149 6.70 -16.06 -8.17
C THR A 149 7.36 -14.78 -7.66
N SER A 150 8.10 -14.87 -6.56
CA SER A 150 8.75 -13.73 -5.92
C SER A 150 10.20 -13.55 -6.38
N ARG A 151 10.62 -12.30 -6.65
CA ARG A 151 12.00 -11.94 -6.98
C ARG A 151 12.48 -10.75 -6.16
N LEU A 152 13.50 -10.96 -5.33
CA LEU A 152 14.12 -9.89 -4.53
C LEU A 152 15.26 -9.25 -5.34
N CYS A 153 15.19 -7.94 -5.55
CA CYS A 153 16.28 -7.11 -6.06
C CYS A 153 17.21 -6.75 -4.89
N GLU A 154 17.96 -7.73 -4.40
CA GLU A 154 18.87 -7.57 -3.24
C GLU A 154 19.82 -6.39 -3.43
N GLY A 155 19.91 -5.51 -2.43
CA GLY A 155 20.79 -4.33 -2.46
C GLY A 155 20.24 -3.10 -3.20
N ALA A 156 19.13 -3.23 -3.95
CA ALA A 156 18.56 -2.08 -4.66
C ALA A 156 18.08 -0.99 -3.69
N PHE A 157 17.49 -1.36 -2.55
CA PHE A 157 17.06 -0.39 -1.54
C PHE A 157 18.23 0.44 -0.99
N ASP A 158 19.38 -0.18 -0.78
CA ASP A 158 20.59 0.52 -0.31
C ASP A 158 21.11 1.51 -1.35
N LYS A 159 21.06 1.16 -2.64
CA LYS A 159 21.39 2.08 -3.75
C LYS A 159 20.50 3.31 -3.73
N LEU A 160 19.19 3.12 -3.58
CA LEU A 160 18.25 4.24 -3.47
C LEU A 160 18.58 5.11 -2.25
N ARG A 161 18.84 4.49 -1.08
CA ARG A 161 19.18 5.19 0.15
C ARG A 161 20.49 5.97 0.06
N SER A 162 21.47 5.48 -0.71
CA SER A 162 22.74 6.18 -0.96
C SER A 162 22.65 7.23 -2.07
N GLY A 163 21.46 7.47 -2.65
CA GLY A 163 21.25 8.43 -3.75
C GLY A 163 21.57 7.90 -5.14
N ASP A 164 21.96 6.63 -5.28
CA ASP A 164 22.27 5.98 -6.55
C ASP A 164 20.98 5.43 -7.20
N ARG A 165 20.15 6.38 -7.66
CA ARG A 165 18.85 6.09 -8.28
C ARG A 165 18.98 5.25 -9.55
N ALA A 166 19.99 5.53 -10.37
CA ALA A 166 20.21 4.85 -11.63
C ALA A 166 20.52 3.35 -11.42
N ALA A 167 21.37 3.02 -10.45
CA ALA A 167 21.64 1.62 -10.12
C ALA A 167 20.41 0.93 -9.53
N HIS A 168 19.68 1.58 -8.61
CA HIS A 168 18.41 1.05 -8.11
C HIS A 168 17.46 0.70 -9.27
N ASP A 169 17.23 1.63 -10.19
CA ASP A 169 16.28 1.45 -11.28
C ASP A 169 16.74 0.37 -12.27
N ALA A 170 18.05 0.26 -12.55
CA ALA A 170 18.60 -0.82 -13.36
C ALA A 170 18.31 -2.20 -12.75
N MET A 171 18.46 -2.36 -11.43
CA MET A 171 18.17 -3.62 -10.73
C MET A 171 16.69 -3.98 -10.73
N ILE A 172 15.80 -2.98 -10.67
CA ILE A 172 14.35 -3.21 -10.83
C ILE A 172 14.05 -3.74 -12.23
N ARG A 173 14.61 -3.11 -13.27
CA ARG A 173 14.38 -3.52 -14.67
C ARG A 173 14.90 -4.92 -14.97
N GLU A 174 16.08 -5.26 -14.45
CA GLU A 174 16.63 -6.62 -14.55
C GLU A 174 15.71 -7.64 -13.86
N GLY A 175 15.28 -7.34 -12.63
CA GLY A 175 14.36 -8.20 -11.87
C GLY A 175 13.02 -8.39 -12.59
N LEU A 176 12.46 -7.33 -13.16
CA LEU A 176 11.25 -7.38 -13.97
C LEU A 176 11.45 -8.27 -15.21
N GLY A 177 12.54 -8.07 -15.95
CA GLY A 177 12.88 -8.88 -17.13
C GLY A 177 12.95 -10.38 -16.84
N SER A 178 13.36 -10.77 -15.63
CA SER A 178 13.40 -12.17 -15.20
C SER A 178 12.01 -12.79 -14.97
N LEU A 179 10.97 -11.99 -14.74
CA LEU A 179 9.62 -12.47 -14.43
C LEU A 179 8.70 -12.51 -15.66
N VAL A 180 8.80 -11.50 -16.53
CA VAL A 180 7.82 -11.20 -17.60
C VAL A 180 7.50 -12.39 -18.53
N GLY A 181 8.44 -13.33 -18.74
CA GLY A 181 8.20 -14.52 -19.57
C GLY A 181 7.44 -15.67 -18.89
N SER A 182 7.21 -15.59 -17.58
CA SER A 182 6.70 -16.72 -16.77
C SER A 182 5.39 -16.43 -16.03
N VAL A 183 4.93 -15.18 -16.06
CA VAL A 183 3.78 -14.69 -15.29
C VAL A 183 2.79 -13.96 -16.19
N ASP A 184 1.57 -13.74 -15.68
CA ASP A 184 0.50 -13.04 -16.38
C ASP A 184 0.47 -11.55 -16.00
N VAL A 185 0.98 -11.20 -14.81
CA VAL A 185 1.02 -9.85 -14.24
C VAL A 185 2.20 -9.75 -13.26
N VAL A 186 2.81 -8.58 -13.15
CA VAL A 186 3.85 -8.29 -12.17
C VAL A 186 3.41 -7.20 -11.20
N VAL A 187 3.63 -7.42 -9.92
CA VAL A 187 3.43 -6.48 -8.82
C VAL A 187 4.78 -5.90 -8.41
N LEU A 188 4.89 -4.58 -8.41
CA LEU A 188 5.97 -3.87 -7.74
C LEU A 188 5.56 -3.57 -6.30
N ALA A 189 6.12 -4.31 -5.36
CA ALA A 189 5.67 -4.31 -3.97
C ALA A 189 6.01 -3.03 -3.19
N GLN A 190 6.77 -2.11 -3.78
CA GLN A 190 7.20 -0.85 -3.14
C GLN A 190 6.94 0.34 -4.07
N ALA A 191 6.28 1.37 -3.55
CA ALA A 191 5.94 2.58 -4.30
C ALA A 191 7.14 3.25 -5.00
N SER A 192 8.31 3.24 -4.36
CA SER A 192 9.55 3.83 -4.91
C SER A 192 10.03 3.16 -6.22
N MET A 193 9.55 1.95 -6.52
CA MET A 193 9.91 1.21 -7.74
C MET A 193 9.15 1.71 -8.97
N ALA A 194 8.00 2.39 -8.81
CA ALA A 194 7.16 2.82 -9.93
C ALA A 194 7.93 3.67 -10.94
N ASN A 195 8.75 4.60 -10.43
CA ASN A 195 9.56 5.50 -11.25
C ASN A 195 10.69 4.77 -12.02
N ALA A 196 11.01 3.51 -11.70
CA ALA A 196 12.00 2.74 -12.46
C ALA A 196 11.46 2.30 -13.84
N LEU A 197 10.14 2.41 -14.05
CA LEU A 197 9.47 2.00 -15.28
C LEU A 197 9.21 3.15 -16.25
N THR A 198 9.37 4.41 -15.84
CA THR A 198 9.00 5.60 -16.65
C THR A 198 9.71 5.65 -18.01
N GLU A 199 10.91 5.09 -18.11
CA GLU A 199 11.72 5.07 -19.34
C GLU A 199 11.62 3.74 -20.10
N MET A 200 10.81 2.79 -19.64
CA MET A 200 10.61 1.51 -20.34
C MET A 200 9.51 1.62 -21.39
N SER A 201 9.72 0.98 -22.54
CA SER A 201 8.63 0.65 -23.46
C SER A 201 7.59 -0.24 -22.75
N GLU A 202 6.37 -0.29 -23.28
CA GLU A 202 5.33 -1.19 -22.77
C GLU A 202 5.88 -2.61 -22.55
N THR A 203 5.62 -3.15 -21.37
CA THR A 203 5.99 -4.50 -21.00
C THR A 203 4.94 -5.47 -21.54
N SER A 204 5.33 -6.70 -21.88
CA SER A 204 4.40 -7.67 -22.46
C SER A 204 3.34 -8.19 -21.47
N VAL A 205 3.46 -7.84 -20.20
CA VAL A 205 2.51 -8.17 -19.13
C VAL A 205 2.22 -6.92 -18.32
N PRO A 206 1.01 -6.73 -17.77
CA PRO A 206 0.71 -5.59 -16.92
C PRO A 206 1.64 -5.53 -15.71
N VAL A 207 2.06 -4.31 -15.36
CA VAL A 207 2.85 -4.05 -14.14
C VAL A 207 2.07 -3.13 -13.23
N LEU A 208 1.83 -3.60 -12.01
CA LEU A 208 0.98 -2.94 -11.02
C LEU A 208 1.82 -2.35 -9.89
N THR A 209 1.35 -1.22 -9.35
CA THR A 209 1.95 -0.58 -8.17
C THR A 209 0.87 -0.26 -7.14
N SER A 210 1.24 -0.17 -5.87
CA SER A 210 0.28 0.01 -4.77
C SER A 210 -0.38 1.40 -4.68
N PRO A 211 0.31 2.54 -4.89
CA PRO A 211 -0.24 3.85 -4.51
C PRO A 211 -1.61 4.18 -5.12
N GLU A 212 -1.74 4.14 -6.44
CA GLU A 212 -2.99 4.53 -7.11
C GLU A 212 -4.09 3.49 -6.88
N LEU A 213 -3.80 2.20 -7.09
CA LEU A 213 -4.76 1.10 -6.89
C LEU A 213 -5.27 1.03 -5.45
N GLY A 214 -4.40 1.30 -4.48
CA GLY A 214 -4.76 1.33 -3.07
C GLY A 214 -5.69 2.49 -2.72
N VAL A 215 -5.40 3.70 -3.23
CA VAL A 215 -6.27 4.87 -3.03
C VAL A 215 -7.62 4.67 -3.72
N LEU A 216 -7.65 4.12 -4.94
CA LEU A 216 -8.89 3.76 -5.64
C LEU A 216 -9.74 2.74 -4.88
N HIS A 217 -9.09 1.70 -4.34
CA HIS A 217 -9.75 0.69 -3.51
C HIS A 217 -10.38 1.31 -2.26
N MET A 218 -9.61 2.15 -1.54
CA MET A 218 -10.11 2.88 -0.37
C MET A 218 -11.28 3.81 -0.73
N SER A 219 -11.16 4.60 -1.80
CA SER A 219 -12.22 5.50 -2.27
C SER A 219 -13.52 4.73 -2.54
N SER A 220 -13.42 3.60 -3.24
CA SER A 220 -14.56 2.73 -3.54
C SER A 220 -15.22 2.19 -2.27
N ALA A 221 -14.42 1.74 -1.29
CA ALA A 221 -14.90 1.21 -0.02
C ALA A 221 -15.61 2.29 0.84
N LEU A 222 -15.08 3.52 0.87
CA LEU A 222 -15.68 4.63 1.60
C LEU A 222 -16.99 5.09 0.95
N ASN A 223 -17.02 5.21 -0.38
CA ASN A 223 -18.24 5.58 -1.12
C ASN A 223 -19.37 4.54 -1.00
N ALA A 224 -19.03 3.26 -0.84
CA ALA A 224 -20.01 2.21 -0.57
C ALA A 224 -20.62 2.36 0.83
N ARG A 225 -19.82 2.75 1.84
CA ARG A 225 -20.28 2.94 3.22
C ARG A 225 -21.19 4.15 3.38
N SER A 226 -20.88 5.28 2.76
CA SER A 226 -21.73 6.47 2.82
C SER A 226 -23.14 6.19 2.30
N ARG A 227 -23.25 5.46 1.17
CA ARG A 227 -24.53 5.05 0.59
C ARG A 227 -25.36 4.15 1.52
N VAL A 228 -24.71 3.22 2.21
CA VAL A 228 -25.40 2.35 3.19
C VAL A 228 -25.90 3.16 4.39
N GLN A 229 -25.09 4.10 4.90
CA GLN A 229 -25.49 4.98 6.01
C GLN A 229 -26.66 5.90 5.65
N GLU A 230 -26.66 6.49 4.45
CA GLU A 230 -27.78 7.32 3.95
C GLU A 230 -29.07 6.50 3.80
N SER A 231 -28.97 5.27 3.29
CA SER A 231 -30.13 4.38 3.13
C SER A 231 -30.73 3.88 4.45
N ALA A 232 -29.94 3.81 5.52
CA ALA A 232 -30.39 3.39 6.85
C ALA A 232 -31.03 4.54 7.66
N GLN A 233 -30.86 5.79 7.20
CA GLN A 233 -31.40 7.01 7.84
C GLN A 233 -32.64 7.56 7.12
N SER A 234 -33.02 6.98 5.97
CA SER A 234 -34.24 7.30 5.21
C SER A 234 -35.37 6.32 5.51
#